data_AF-A0A7J5D7G1-F1
#
_entry.id   AF-A0A7J5D7G1-F1
#
_cell.length_a   1.000
_cell.length_b   1.000
_cell.length_c   1.000
_cell.angle_alpha   90.00
_cell.angle_beta   90.00
_cell.angle_gamma   90.00
#
_symmetry.space_group_name_H-M   'P 1'
#
loop_
_entity.id
_entity.type
_entity.pdbx_description
1 polymer ?
#
loop_
_entity_poly.entity_id
_entity_poly.type
_entity_poly.pdbx_seq_one_letter_code
_entity_poly.pdbx_strand_id
1 'polypeptide(L)' 'MPQHMTDQEWEAQNGSLSPDEATARGLCWHCSGNGVNYTAFGRVQRTVRCPECRGDGKAR' A
#
# COMPACT_ATOMS: atom_id res chain seq x y z
N MET A 1 13.83 -4.13 22.36
CA MET A 1 13.81 -4.95 21.14
C MET A 1 13.12 -4.14 20.07
N PRO A 2 13.76 -3.80 18.93
CA PRO A 2 12.99 -3.26 17.82
C PRO A 2 11.99 -4.34 17.40
N GLN A 3 10.70 -4.05 17.54
CA GLN A 3 9.64 -4.98 17.16
C GLN A 3 9.66 -5.05 15.63
N HIS A 4 10.24 -6.12 15.08
CA HIS A 4 10.07 -6.44 13.67
C HIS A 4 8.58 -6.72 13.46
N MET A 5 7.91 -5.90 12.66
CA MET A 5 6.54 -6.16 12.22
C MET A 5 6.46 -7.56 11.62
N THR A 6 5.40 -8.28 11.94
CA THR A 6 5.03 -9.52 11.24
C THR A 6 4.67 -9.24 9.79
N ASP A 7 4.68 -10.28 8.96
CA ASP A 7 4.25 -10.18 7.55
C ASP A 7 2.82 -9.63 7.42
N GLN A 8 1.92 -9.99 8.33
CA GLN A 8 0.55 -9.46 8.36
C GLN A 8 0.50 -7.99 8.72
N GLU A 9 1.23 -7.57 9.75
CA GLU A 9 1.33 -6.14 10.11
C GLU A 9 1.96 -5.34 8.97
N TRP A 10 2.95 -5.92 8.29
CA TRP A 10 3.59 -5.33 7.13
C TRP A 10 2.60 -5.08 5.99
N GLU A 11 1.80 -6.09 5.65
CA GLU A 11 0.79 -5.99 4.59
C GLU A 11 -0.42 -5.14 5.00
N ALA A 12 -0.73 -5.03 6.29
CA ALA A 12 -1.79 -4.16 6.82
C ALA A 12 -1.53 -2.67 6.57
N GLN A 13 -0.31 -2.29 6.17
CA GLN A 13 0.00 -0.94 5.69
C GLN A 13 -0.65 -0.62 4.34
N ASN A 14 -1.04 -1.64 3.56
CA ASN A 14 -1.87 -1.44 2.37
C ASN A 14 -3.24 -0.96 2.86
N GLY A 15 -3.50 0.34 2.71
CA GLY A 15 -4.70 0.95 3.25
C GLY A 15 -5.98 0.27 2.76
N SER A 16 -7.00 0.25 3.60
CA SER A 16 -8.27 -0.45 3.35
C SER A 16 -9.32 0.42 2.65
N LEU A 17 -8.90 1.47 1.93
CA LEU A 17 -9.84 2.37 1.27
C LEU A 17 -10.55 1.63 0.14
N SER A 18 -11.86 1.77 0.07
CA SER A 18 -12.59 1.37 -1.12
C SER A 18 -12.20 2.28 -2.31
N PRO A 19 -12.37 1.82 -3.56
CA PRO A 19 -12.06 2.62 -4.74
C PRO A 19 -12.78 3.98 -4.75
N ASP A 20 -14.03 4.02 -4.31
CA ASP A 20 -14.83 5.26 -4.25
C ASP A 20 -14.28 6.23 -3.20
N GLU A 21 -13.90 5.74 -2.02
CA GLU A 21 -13.28 6.56 -0.97
C GLU A 21 -11.92 7.10 -1.39
N ALA A 22 -11.10 6.28 -2.05
CA ALA A 22 -9.82 6.70 -2.57
C ALA A 22 -9.99 7.79 -3.64
N THR A 23 -10.93 7.60 -4.57
CA THR A 23 -11.26 8.58 -5.61
C THR A 23 -11.76 9.89 -5.01
N ALA A 24 -12.67 9.83 -4.04
CA ALA A 24 -13.19 11.01 -3.35
C ALA A 24 -12.08 11.81 -2.62
N ARG A 25 -11.03 11.13 -2.18
CA ARG A 25 -9.85 11.73 -1.53
C ARG A 25 -8.74 12.12 -2.51
N GLY A 26 -8.89 11.86 -3.81
CA GLY A 26 -7.86 12.08 -4.83
C GLY A 26 -6.65 11.16 -4.68
N LEU A 27 -6.80 10.04 -3.97
CA LEU A 27 -5.77 9.04 -3.73
C LEU A 27 -5.90 7.89 -4.73
N CYS A 28 -4.78 7.25 -5.04
CA CYS A 28 -4.79 6.05 -5.87
C CYS A 28 -5.57 4.93 -5.17
N TRP A 29 -6.62 4.43 -5.82
CA TRP A 29 -7.46 3.33 -5.32
C TRP A 29 -6.68 2.04 -5.02
N HIS A 30 -5.58 1.80 -5.74
CA HIS A 30 -4.85 0.54 -5.67
C HIS A 30 -3.84 0.47 -4.52
N CYS A 31 -3.23 1.60 -4.17
CA CYS A 31 -2.27 1.67 -3.06
C CYS A 31 -2.77 2.54 -1.90
N SER A 32 -4.04 2.96 -1.94
CA SER A 32 -4.67 3.83 -0.95
C SER A 32 -3.90 5.12 -0.64
N GLY A 33 -3.14 5.64 -1.62
CA GLY A 33 -2.33 6.84 -1.45
C GLY A 33 -0.83 6.63 -1.16
N ASN A 34 -0.41 5.39 -0.89
CA ASN A 34 0.96 5.11 -0.44
C ASN A 34 2.03 5.21 -1.54
N GLY A 35 1.65 5.14 -2.81
CA GLY A 35 2.58 5.04 -3.95
C GLY A 35 3.29 3.68 -4.05
N VAL A 36 3.28 2.88 -3.01
CA VAL A 36 3.81 1.51 -2.96
C VAL A 36 2.79 0.56 -2.33
N ASN A 37 2.92 -0.72 -2.66
CA ASN A 37 2.26 -1.82 -2.00
C ASN A 37 3.28 -2.57 -1.13
N TYR A 38 2.90 -2.85 0.10
CA TYR A 38 3.67 -3.62 1.07
C TYR A 38 3.25 -5.09 0.93
N THR A 39 4.19 -5.97 0.57
CA THR A 39 3.92 -7.40 0.43
C THR A 39 4.99 -8.19 1.14
N ALA A 40 4.65 -9.36 1.66
CA ALA A 40 5.60 -10.30 2.23
C ALA A 40 5.48 -11.67 1.55
N PHE A 41 6.62 -12.26 1.20
CA PHE A 41 6.67 -13.63 0.66
C PHE A 41 7.79 -14.41 1.32
N GLY A 42 7.45 -15.55 1.94
CA GLY A 42 8.43 -16.40 2.62
C GLY A 42 9.20 -15.68 3.74
N ARG A 43 8.53 -14.82 4.53
CA ARG A 43 9.13 -13.97 5.58
C ARG A 43 10.06 -12.88 5.08
N VAL A 44 10.01 -12.57 3.77
CA VAL A 44 10.74 -11.45 3.18
C VAL A 44 9.75 -10.34 2.84
N GLN A 45 9.82 -9.26 3.61
CA GLN A 45 9.05 -8.04 3.41
C GLN A 45 9.64 -7.23 2.24
N ARG A 46 8.76 -6.79 1.33
CA ARG A 46 9.11 -6.00 0.15
C ARG A 46 8.12 -4.86 -0.03
N THR A 47 8.63 -3.75 -0.56
CA THR A 47 7.83 -2.66 -1.11
C THR A 47 7.87 -2.74 -2.63
N VAL A 48 6.69 -2.71 -3.25
CA VAL A 48 6.54 -2.74 -4.71
C VAL A 48 5.91 -1.43 -5.12
N ARG A 49 6.51 -0.73 -6.09
CA ARG A 49 5.93 0.50 -6.63
C ARG A 49 4.53 0.21 -7.18
N CYS A 50 3.55 1.02 -6.81
CA CYS A 50 2.18 0.88 -7.29
C CYS A 50 2.16 1.03 -8.82
N PRO A 51 1.64 0.05 -9.57
CA PRO A 51 1.60 0.10 -11.03
C PRO A 51 0.63 1.17 -11.56
N GLU A 52 -0.48 1.39 -10.85
CA GLU A 52 -1.54 2.32 -11.25
C GLU A 52 -1.08 3.78 -11.20
N CYS A 53 -0.63 4.23 -10.03
CA CYS A 53 -0.19 5.60 -9.82
C CYS A 53 1.30 5.80 -10.11
N ARG A 54 2.03 4.74 -10.49
CA ARG A 54 3.48 4.76 -10.72
C ARG A 54 4.22 5.45 -9.56
N GLY A 55 3.83 5.22 -8.31
CA GLY A 55 4.53 5.78 -7.16
C GLY A 55 4.17 7.20 -6.76
N ASP A 56 3.24 7.88 -7.45
CA ASP A 56 2.82 9.24 -7.06
C ASP A 56 1.71 9.24 -5.98
N GLY A 57 1.06 8.10 -5.74
CA GLY A 57 0.01 7.94 -4.73
C GLY A 57 -1.33 8.59 -5.10
N LYS A 58 -1.47 9.21 -6.27
CA LYS A 58 -2.64 10.01 -6.63
C LYS A 58 -3.63 9.23 -7.51
N ALA A 59 -4.89 9.65 -7.45
CA ALA A 59 -5.92 9.17 -8.37
C ALA A 59 -5.58 9.57 -9.81
N ARG A 60 -5.93 8.72 -10.77
CA ARG A 60 -5.75 8.92 -12.22
C ARG A 60 -7.05 8.63 -12.95
#